data_AF-A0A2T2V7B6-F1
#
_entry.id   AF-A0A2T2V7B6-F1
#
_cell.length_a   1.000
_cell.length_b   1.000
_cell.length_c   1.000
_cell.angle_alpha   90.00
_cell.angle_beta   90.00
_cell.angle_gamma   90.00
#
_symmetry.space_group_name_H-M   'P 1'
#
loop_
_entity.id
_entity.type
_entity.pdbx_description
1 polymer ?
#
loop_
_entity_poly.entity_id
_entity_poly.type
_entity_poly.pdbx_seq_one_letter_code
_entity_poly.pdbx_strand_id
1 'polypeptide(L)' 'MTQKRHLAILGSTGSIGTQALEIVQEHPEFFELEVLTANSNGNLLIDQAKSFRPNTVVIADEK' A
#
# COMPACT_ATOMS: atom_id res chain seq x y z
N MET A 1 17.23 -3.18 18.36
CA MET A 1 16.10 -2.51 17.71
C MET A 1 16.01 -3.04 16.30
N THR A 2 15.00 -3.83 15.97
CA THR A 2 14.81 -4.33 14.61
C THR A 2 14.33 -3.15 13.76
N GLN A 3 15.09 -2.79 12.73
CA GLN A 3 14.72 -1.72 11.82
C GLN A 3 13.53 -2.19 10.97
N LYS A 4 12.48 -1.37 10.87
CA LYS A 4 11.34 -1.64 9.99
C LYS A 4 11.79 -1.65 8.53
N ARG A 5 11.20 -2.53 7.74
CA ARG A 5 11.41 -2.58 6.29
C ARG A 5 10.40 -1.67 5.61
N HIS A 6 10.93 -0.70 4.88
CA HIS A 6 10.13 0.22 4.07
C HIS A 6 9.67 -0.49 2.80
N LEU A 7 8.37 -0.45 2.52
CA LEU A 7 7.73 -1.16 1.41
C LEU A 7 7.06 -0.22 0.42
N ALA A 8 7.22 -0.51 -0.86
CA ALA A 8 6.45 0.06 -1.95
C ALA A 8 5.63 -1.05 -2.62
N ILE A 9 4.31 -0.88 -2.70
CA ILE A 9 3.41 -1.83 -3.35
C ILE A 9 2.93 -1.26 -4.68
N LEU A 10 3.41 -1.86 -5.77
CA LEU A 10 3.01 -1.52 -7.13
C LEU A 10 1.79 -2.36 -7.53
N GLY A 11 0.61 -1.74 -7.63
CA GLY A 11 -0.65 -2.44 -7.90
C GLY A 11 -1.33 -2.98 -6.63
N SER A 12 -1.48 -2.13 -5.61
CA SER A 12 -2.07 -2.45 -4.30
C SER A 12 -3.53 -2.87 -4.34
N THR A 13 -4.25 -2.52 -5.39
CA THR A 13 -5.66 -2.88 -5.60
C THR A 13 -5.85 -4.20 -6.33
N GLY A 14 -4.77 -4.84 -6.79
CA GLY A 14 -4.80 -6.18 -7.37
C GLY A 14 -4.69 -7.27 -6.29
N SER A 15 -4.94 -8.53 -6.66
CA SER A 15 -4.97 -9.64 -5.70
C SER A 15 -3.69 -9.79 -4.87
N ILE A 16 -2.51 -9.62 -5.48
CA ILE A 16 -1.23 -9.70 -4.76
C ILE A 16 -1.04 -8.48 -3.85
N GLY A 17 -1.44 -7.30 -4.31
CA GLY A 17 -1.34 -6.06 -3.56
C GLY A 17 -2.19 -6.08 -2.29
N THR A 18 -3.45 -6.56 -2.39
CA THR A 18 -4.35 -6.65 -1.23
C THR A 18 -3.86 -7.69 -0.22
N GLN A 19 -3.40 -8.86 -0.69
CA GLN A 19 -2.83 -9.89 0.20
C GLN A 19 -1.53 -9.42 0.86
N ALA A 20 -0.69 -8.66 0.15
CA ALA A 20 0.51 -8.07 0.73
C ALA A 20 0.15 -7.05 1.84
N LEU A 21 -0.91 -6.27 1.65
CA LEU A 21 -1.39 -5.33 2.67
C LEU A 21 -1.95 -6.01 3.91
N GLU A 22 -2.59 -7.18 3.77
CA GLU A 22 -3.01 -8.00 4.90
C GLU A 22 -1.81 -8.40 5.77
N ILE A 23 -0.71 -8.85 5.15
CA ILE A 23 0.53 -9.18 5.87
C ILE A 23 1.14 -7.95 6.54
N VAL A 24 1.15 -6.79 5.88
CA VAL A 24 1.65 -5.53 6.47
C VAL A 24 0.81 -5.13 7.69
N GLN A 25 -0.50 -5.34 7.63
CA GLN A 25 -1.42 -5.05 8.74
C GLN A 25 -1.24 -6.02 9.91
N GLU A 26 -0.96 -7.29 9.65
CA GLU A 26 -0.69 -8.30 10.68
C GLU A 26 0.67 -8.11 11.37
N HIS A 27 1.62 -7.47 10.67
CA HIS A 27 3.02 -7.35 11.10
C HIS A 27 3.57 -5.90 11.07
N PRO A 28 2.91 -4.92 11.73
CA PRO A 28 3.29 -3.51 11.70
C PRO A 28 4.63 -3.21 12.39
N GLU A 29 5.16 -4.14 13.19
CA GLU A 29 6.47 -4.07 13.82
C GLU A 29 7.62 -4.32 12.84
N PHE A 30 7.35 -5.03 11.73
CA PHE A 30 8.35 -5.38 10.73
C PHE A 30 8.30 -4.49 9.48
N PHE A 31 7.14 -3.90 9.19
CA PHE A 31 6.90 -3.19 7.94
C PHE A 31 6.43 -1.75 8.14
N GLU A 32 6.86 -0.89 7.23
CA GLU A 32 6.40 0.48 7.09
C GLU A 32 6.06 0.71 5.62
N LEU A 33 4.80 1.05 5.34
CA LEU A 33 4.32 1.22 3.97
C LEU A 33 4.61 2.64 3.51
N GLU A 34 5.53 2.78 2.56
CA GLU A 34 5.98 4.07 2.03
C GLU A 34 5.17 4.51 0.81
N VAL A 35 4.89 3.57 -0.10
CA VAL A 35 4.30 3.88 -1.40
C VAL A 35 3.19 2.88 -1.73
N LEU A 36 2.05 3.43 -2.15
CA LEU A 36 0.96 2.67 -2.75
C LEU A 36 0.71 3.13 -4.18
N THR A 37 0.55 2.19 -5.10
CA THR A 37 0.11 2.51 -6.46
C THR A 37 -1.03 1.62 -6.93
N ALA A 38 -1.90 2.17 -7.78
CA ALA A 38 -2.91 1.40 -8.51
C ALA A 38 -2.98 1.85 -9.97
N ASN A 39 -3.59 1.02 -10.82
CA ASN A 39 -3.89 1.41 -12.19
C ASN A 39 -5.13 2.33 -12.22
N SER A 40 -6.34 1.75 -12.13
CA SER A 40 -7.61 2.48 -12.29
C SER A 40 -8.56 2.43 -11.09
N ASN A 41 -8.35 1.56 -10.09
CA ASN A 41 -9.24 1.45 -8.93
C ASN A 41 -8.92 2.49 -7.86
N GLY A 42 -9.21 3.77 -8.17
CA GLY A 42 -8.92 4.90 -7.29
C GLY A 42 -9.66 4.86 -5.95
N ASN A 43 -10.90 4.37 -5.92
CA ASN A 43 -11.67 4.29 -4.68
C ASN A 43 -10.99 3.36 -3.65
N LEU A 44 -10.63 2.15 -4.07
CA LEU A 44 -9.93 1.21 -3.18
C LEU A 44 -8.55 1.73 -2.78
N LEU A 45 -7.82 2.37 -3.72
CA LEU A 45 -6.53 2.99 -3.41
C LEU A 45 -6.67 4.09 -2.34
N ILE A 46 -7.71 4.92 -2.41
CA ILE A 46 -8.00 5.96 -1.40
C ILE A 46 -8.26 5.34 -0.02
N ASP A 47 -9.06 4.27 0.05
CA ASP A 47 -9.36 3.59 1.30
C ASP A 47 -8.12 2.93 1.91
N GLN A 48 -7.28 2.32 1.08
CA GLN A 48 -5.97 1.80 1.47
C GLN A 48 -5.07 2.94 1.99
N ALA A 49 -4.98 4.05 1.26
CA ALA A 49 -4.16 5.20 1.66
C ALA A 49 -4.60 5.82 3.00
N LYS A 50 -5.91 5.93 3.26
CA LYS A 50 -6.42 6.41 4.55
C LYS A 50 -6.07 5.48 5.71
N SER A 51 -6.05 4.17 5.45
CA SER A 51 -5.79 3.14 6.46
C SER A 51 -4.30 3.04 6.81
N PHE A 52 -3.43 3.00 5.81
CA PHE A 52 -2.00 2.79 5.99
C PHE A 52 -1.19 4.09 6.06
N ARG A 53 -1.75 5.21 5.59
CA ARG A 53 -1.11 6.54 5.57
C ARG A 53 0.32 6.52 5.00
N PRO A 54 0.52 5.98 3.78
CA PRO A 54 1.84 5.97 3.16
C PRO A 54 2.31 7.40 2.84
N ASN A 55 3.62 7.57 2.70
CA ASN A 55 4.23 8.85 2.33
C ASN A 55 3.90 9.26 0.88
N THR A 56 3.59 8.31 0.00
CA THR A 56 3.24 8.59 -1.39
C THR A 56 2.15 7.64 -1.91
N VAL A 57 1.21 8.20 -2.68
CA VAL A 57 0.14 7.46 -3.36
C VAL A 57 0.12 7.86 -4.82
N VAL A 58 0.12 6.88 -5.73
CA VAL A 58 0.15 7.12 -7.18
C VAL A 58 -0.99 6.36 -7.86
N ILE A 59 -1.73 7.03 -8.73
CA ILE A 59 -2.65 6.37 -9.65
C ILE A 59 -2.13 6.55 -11.08
N ALA A 60 -2.10 5.47 -11.85
CA ALA A 60 -1.57 5.50 -13.20
C ALA A 60 -2.62 5.95 -14.23
N ASP A 61 -3.89 5.67 -13.98
CA ASP A 61 -4.99 6.14 -14.83
C ASP A 61 -5.23 7.64 -14.60
N GLU A 62 -5.13 8.43 -15.67
CA GLU A 62 -5.28 9.89 -15.66
C GLU A 62 -6.75 10.33 -15.88
N LYS A 63 -7.66 9.36 -16.10
CA LYS A 63 -9.07 9.61 -16.42
C LYS A 63 -9.98 9.76 -15.22
#